data_AF-A0A8T5JJ81-F1
#
_entry.id   AF-A0A8T5JJ81-F1
#
_cell.length_a   1.000
_cell.length_b   1.000
_cell.length_c   1.000
_cell.angle_alpha   90.00
_cell.angle_beta   90.00
_cell.angle_gamma   90.00
#
_symmetry.space_group_name_H-M   'P 1'
#
loop_
_entity.id
_entity.type
_entity.pdbx_description
1 polymer ?
#
loop_
_entity_poly.entity_id
_entity_poly.type
_entity_poly.pdbx_seq_one_letter_code
_entity_poly.pdbx_strand_id
1 'polypeptide(L)'
;MSLPSDDIHAYLSSNGLDVIPFKGTDLAYGYRENEPIFAFIDDGGNGSMAFQKAMGMYWATAEYISKPWCLVMVTALPMIPHNRQMLDNLGTQYNIQLLETPQKNALLNIFIDQLENLTSIMHRYLEHNESNPSLSLGESMRTWKSEKPALEDTFHVEIDRGDLSIYDENGKMVPNRTTVPLTVTSGEAEIEGVLLRLVQSEPHLVFYTEHRNLPSVFRLDLKDQKLTMRFEADKANIIEATSFESLVSAFKSKNEIRFSDPNSGQTVFNVRVRRNG
;
A
#
# COMPACT_ATOMS: atom_id res chain seq x y z
N MET A 1 20.20 4.48 27.39
CA MET A 1 19.47 3.20 27.47
C MET A 1 19.89 2.42 26.23
N SER A 2 20.38 1.19 26.34
CA SER A 2 20.64 0.39 25.14
C SER A 2 19.29 -0.05 24.59
N LEU A 3 18.97 0.33 23.35
CA LEU A 3 17.79 -0.15 22.66
C LEU A 3 17.80 -1.69 22.65
N PRO A 4 16.64 -2.37 22.70
CA PRO A 4 16.55 -3.83 22.61
C PRO A 4 16.83 -4.32 21.17
N SER A 5 17.96 -3.92 20.59
CA SER A 5 18.35 -4.24 19.21
C SER A 5 18.42 -5.75 18.99
N ASP A 6 18.91 -6.49 19.98
CA ASP A 6 19.09 -7.94 19.88
C ASP A 6 17.75 -8.67 19.91
N ASP A 7 16.80 -8.24 20.76
CA ASP A 7 15.47 -8.83 20.83
C ASP A 7 14.66 -8.54 19.55
N ILE A 8 14.74 -7.31 19.03
CA ILE A 8 14.10 -6.92 17.75
C ILE A 8 14.70 -7.72 16.60
N HIS A 9 16.04 -7.82 16.55
CA HIS A 9 16.73 -8.59 15.53
C HIS A 9 16.32 -10.06 15.57
N ALA A 10 16.33 -10.67 16.76
CA ALA A 10 15.92 -12.06 16.95
C ALA A 10 14.47 -12.28 16.51
N TYR A 11 13.54 -11.39 16.93
CA TYR A 11 12.14 -11.48 16.55
C TYR A 11 11.95 -11.38 15.03
N LEU A 12 12.44 -10.31 14.40
CA LEU A 12 12.25 -10.09 12.96
C LEU A 12 12.91 -11.18 12.10
N SER A 13 14.11 -11.64 12.48
CA SER A 13 14.81 -12.72 11.78
C SER A 13 14.08 -14.06 11.91
N SER A 14 13.54 -14.37 13.10
CA SER A 14 12.72 -15.58 13.30
C SER A 14 11.39 -15.58 12.52
N ASN A 15 10.96 -14.40 12.06
CA ASN A 15 9.78 -14.20 11.23
C ASN A 15 10.13 -13.93 9.76
N GLY A 16 11.36 -14.26 9.35
CA GLY A 16 11.75 -14.28 7.94
C GLY A 16 12.22 -12.95 7.36
N LEU A 17 12.46 -11.91 8.17
CA LEU A 17 13.07 -10.66 7.70
C LEU A 17 14.58 -10.66 7.90
N ASP A 18 15.31 -10.20 6.90
CA ASP A 18 16.77 -10.06 6.96
C ASP A 18 17.16 -8.60 7.20
N VAL A 19 18.30 -8.37 7.85
CA VAL A 19 18.92 -7.04 7.90
C VAL A 19 19.41 -6.70 6.50
N ILE A 20 18.99 -5.54 5.98
CA ILE A 20 19.36 -5.10 4.65
C ILE A 20 20.07 -3.74 4.68
N PRO A 21 21.01 -3.49 3.73
CA PRO A 21 21.57 -2.17 3.57
C PRO A 21 20.49 -1.21 3.04
N PHE A 22 20.27 -0.11 3.73
CA PHE A 22 19.35 0.94 3.30
C PHE A 22 19.86 2.31 3.71
N LYS A 23 19.80 3.29 2.80
CA LYS A 23 20.34 4.63 3.05
C LYS A 23 19.32 5.48 3.80
N GLY A 24 19.79 6.28 4.76
CA GLY A 24 18.97 7.23 5.51
C GLY A 24 18.41 6.70 6.82
N THR A 25 18.72 5.46 7.19
CA THR A 25 18.30 4.81 8.44
C THR A 25 19.49 4.24 9.19
N ASP A 26 19.30 3.91 10.46
CA ASP A 26 20.34 3.25 11.28
C ASP A 26 20.29 1.74 11.09
N LEU A 27 19.09 1.18 10.95
CA LEU A 27 18.85 -0.22 10.57
C LEU A 27 17.66 -0.31 9.62
N ALA A 28 17.62 -1.37 8.83
CA ALA A 28 16.47 -1.72 8.01
C ALA A 28 16.34 -3.25 7.91
N TYR A 29 15.09 -3.70 7.88
CA TYR A 29 14.73 -5.10 7.74
C TYR A 29 13.80 -5.27 6.55
N GLY A 30 14.02 -6.31 5.76
CA GLY A 30 13.16 -6.61 4.63
C GLY A 30 13.21 -8.08 4.23
N TYR A 31 12.25 -8.50 3.41
CA TYR A 31 12.26 -9.83 2.81
C TYR A 31 13.26 -9.93 1.65
N ARG A 32 13.65 -8.79 1.07
CA ARG A 32 14.49 -8.68 -0.14
C ARG A 32 15.47 -7.52 0.01
N GLU A 33 16.62 -7.63 -0.66
CA GLU A 33 17.57 -6.52 -0.75
C GLU A 33 16.94 -5.26 -1.35
N ASN A 34 17.29 -4.11 -0.77
CA ASN A 34 16.83 -2.77 -1.15
C ASN A 34 15.31 -2.56 -1.01
N GLU A 35 14.58 -3.44 -0.33
CA GLU A 35 13.14 -3.32 -0.13
C GLU A 35 12.81 -3.40 1.36
N PRO A 36 12.98 -2.28 2.08
CA PRO A 36 12.72 -2.28 3.51
C PRO A 36 11.24 -2.49 3.79
N ILE A 37 10.92 -3.43 4.67
CA ILE A 37 9.62 -3.53 5.33
C ILE A 37 9.64 -2.61 6.55
N PHE A 38 10.67 -2.75 7.38
CA PHE A 38 10.90 -1.87 8.52
C PHE A 38 12.17 -1.07 8.33
N ALA A 39 12.08 0.22 8.65
CA ALA A 39 13.23 1.10 8.84
C ALA A 39 13.26 1.59 10.27
N PHE A 40 14.47 1.77 10.81
CA PHE A 40 14.66 2.23 12.18
C PHE A 40 15.61 3.42 12.24
N ILE A 41 15.21 4.44 13.00
CA ILE A 41 16.04 5.61 13.31
C ILE A 41 16.08 5.83 14.82
N ASP A 42 17.29 5.88 15.38
CA ASP A 42 17.53 6.27 16.76
C ASP A 42 18.10 7.70 16.82
N ASP A 43 17.37 8.59 17.47
CA ASP A 43 17.82 9.95 17.75
C ASP A 43 17.90 10.17 19.27
N GLY A 44 19.12 10.11 19.79
CA GLY A 44 19.42 10.39 21.19
C GLY A 44 19.10 11.82 21.65
N GLY A 45 18.57 12.68 20.77
CA GLY A 45 18.18 14.06 21.05
C GLY A 45 16.66 14.30 20.97
N ASN A 46 16.31 15.48 20.47
CA ASN A 46 14.93 16.01 20.39
C ASN A 46 14.22 15.69 19.06
N GLY A 47 14.61 14.61 18.39
CA GLY A 47 13.99 14.16 17.14
C GLY A 47 14.33 14.99 15.91
N SER A 48 15.21 15.99 16.00
CA SER A 48 15.58 16.82 14.83
C SER A 48 16.30 16.02 13.75
N MET A 49 17.20 15.11 14.14
CA MET A 49 17.90 14.25 13.19
C MET A 49 16.95 13.20 12.61
N ALA A 50 16.11 12.61 13.47
CA ALA A 50 15.12 11.64 13.02
C ALA A 50 14.16 12.26 11.99
N PHE A 51 13.65 13.47 12.26
CA PHE A 51 12.80 14.21 11.36
C PHE A 51 13.48 14.49 10.01
N GLN A 52 14.74 14.97 10.02
CA GLN A 52 15.48 15.22 8.78
C GLN A 52 15.69 13.96 7.95
N LYS A 53 16.02 12.83 8.59
CA LYS A 53 16.16 11.52 7.92
C LYS A 53 14.84 11.07 7.32
N ALA A 54 13.73 11.14 8.06
CA ALA A 54 12.39 10.83 7.56
C ALA A 54 12.03 11.70 6.34
N MET A 55 12.29 13.00 6.40
CA MET A 55 12.03 13.90 5.28
C MET A 55 12.91 13.63 4.06
N GLY A 56 14.18 13.28 4.28
CA GLY A 56 15.04 12.80 3.22
C GLY A 56 14.43 11.60 2.49
N MET A 57 13.90 10.62 3.23
CA MET A 57 13.34 9.38 2.68
C MET A 57 11.95 9.50 2.04
N TYR A 58 11.13 10.47 2.44
CA TYR A 58 9.76 10.55 1.93
C TYR A 58 9.52 11.73 0.99
N TRP A 59 10.30 12.82 1.11
CA TRP A 59 10.21 13.97 0.22
C TRP A 59 11.38 14.13 -0.76
N ALA A 60 12.61 13.81 -0.35
CA ALA A 60 13.78 14.08 -1.19
C ALA A 60 14.21 12.90 -2.09
N THR A 61 13.83 11.67 -1.74
CA THR A 61 14.09 10.51 -2.59
C THR A 61 13.16 10.48 -3.79
N ALA A 62 13.71 10.16 -4.95
CA ALA A 62 12.91 9.90 -6.13
C ALA A 62 11.92 8.74 -5.91
N GLU A 63 10.77 8.79 -6.60
CA GLU A 63 9.69 7.80 -6.50
C GLU A 63 10.12 6.35 -6.80
N TYR A 64 11.27 6.15 -7.46
CA TYR A 64 11.81 4.82 -7.76
C TYR A 64 12.62 4.17 -6.61
N ILE A 65 12.82 4.87 -5.48
CA ILE A 65 13.45 4.31 -4.30
C ILE A 65 12.38 3.69 -3.41
N SER A 66 12.58 2.43 -3.06
CA SER A 66 11.72 1.64 -2.18
C SER A 66 11.62 2.28 -0.81
N LYS A 67 10.46 2.85 -0.49
CA LYS A 67 10.19 3.41 0.85
C LYS A 67 9.90 2.27 1.82
N PRO A 68 10.33 2.39 3.09
CA PRO A 68 9.96 1.41 4.10
C PRO A 68 8.45 1.40 4.29
N TRP A 69 7.87 0.20 4.36
CA TRP A 69 6.45 0.07 4.67
C TRP A 69 6.14 0.69 6.03
N CYS A 70 6.96 0.43 7.05
CA CYS A 70 6.87 1.06 8.36
C CYS A 70 8.21 1.69 8.75
N LEU A 71 8.20 2.99 9.06
CA LEU A 71 9.34 3.68 9.67
C LEU A 71 9.14 3.81 11.17
N VAL A 72 10.05 3.27 11.96
CA VAL A 72 10.07 3.42 13.42
C VAL A 72 11.16 4.42 13.81
N MET A 73 10.77 5.47 14.51
CA MET A 73 11.63 6.55 15.00
C MET A 73 11.61 6.56 16.51
N VAL A 74 12.79 6.58 17.13
CA VAL A 74 12.93 6.68 18.58
C VAL A 74 13.64 7.98 18.93
N THR A 75 13.11 8.71 19.91
CA THR A 75 13.73 9.94 20.40
C THR A 75 13.94 9.90 21.91
N ALA A 76 15.08 10.42 22.39
CA ALA A 76 15.33 10.48 23.83
C ALA A 76 14.57 11.62 24.53
N LEU A 77 14.22 12.67 23.79
CA LEU A 77 13.44 13.81 24.26
C LEU A 77 12.20 14.01 23.36
N PRO A 78 11.15 14.67 23.88
CA PRO A 78 10.02 15.07 23.04
C PRO A 78 10.49 15.85 21.81
N MET A 79 9.88 15.53 20.67
CA MET A 79 10.18 16.16 19.40
C MET A 79 9.78 17.63 19.43
N ILE A 80 10.58 18.48 18.75
CA ILE A 80 10.24 19.90 18.59
C ILE A 80 8.84 20.02 17.95
N PRO A 81 7.93 20.86 18.48
CA PRO A 81 6.53 20.91 18.04
C PRO A 81 6.34 21.10 16.54
N HIS A 82 7.16 21.93 15.91
CA HIS A 82 7.10 22.14 14.46
C HIS A 82 7.42 20.88 13.66
N ASN A 83 8.50 20.17 14.02
CA ASN A 83 8.88 18.91 13.39
C ASN A 83 7.81 17.85 13.64
N ARG A 84 7.25 17.81 14.84
CA ARG A 84 6.18 16.87 15.20
C ARG A 84 4.95 17.08 14.32
N GLN A 85 4.48 18.31 14.18
CA GLN A 85 3.33 18.63 13.33
C GLN A 85 3.56 18.20 11.87
N MET A 86 4.75 18.46 11.33
CA MET A 86 5.09 18.05 9.96
C MET A 86 5.19 16.52 9.82
N LEU A 87 5.70 15.84 10.85
CA LEU A 87 5.75 14.38 10.88
C LEU A 87 4.36 13.77 11.00
N ASP A 88 3.47 14.35 11.80
CA ASP A 88 2.08 13.90 11.92
C ASP A 88 1.34 14.00 10.57
N ASN A 89 1.59 15.09 9.82
CA ASN A 89 1.08 15.22 8.45
C ASN A 89 1.66 14.16 7.49
N LEU A 90 2.93 13.78 7.66
CA LEU A 90 3.55 12.72 6.87
C LEU A 90 2.98 11.34 7.26
N GLY A 91 2.67 11.16 8.55
CA GLY A 91 2.07 9.96 9.13
C GLY A 91 0.64 9.67 8.66
N THR A 92 -0.04 10.64 8.03
CA THR A 92 -1.34 10.37 7.39
C THR A 92 -1.20 9.64 6.06
N GLN A 93 -0.03 9.69 5.44
CA GLN A 93 0.26 9.06 4.15
C GLN A 93 1.15 7.82 4.28
N TYR A 94 2.00 7.80 5.30
CA TYR A 94 2.98 6.73 5.51
C TYR A 94 2.86 6.18 6.93
N ASN A 95 3.10 4.88 7.08
CA ASN A 95 3.11 4.24 8.39
C ASN A 95 4.40 4.61 9.13
N ILE A 96 4.33 5.68 9.92
CA ILE A 96 5.42 6.20 10.73
C ILE A 96 5.07 6.06 12.20
N GLN A 97 5.92 5.35 12.94
CA GLN A 97 5.78 5.11 14.37
C GLN A 97 6.84 5.93 15.11
N LEU A 98 6.39 6.91 15.91
CA LEU A 98 7.28 7.72 16.74
C LEU A 98 7.16 7.29 18.20
N LEU A 99 8.28 6.87 18.78
CA LEU A 99 8.38 6.54 20.19
C LEU A 99 9.31 7.55 20.90
N GLU A 100 8.69 8.52 21.56
CA GLU A 100 9.39 9.52 22.35
C GLU A 100 9.63 9.00 23.76
N THR A 101 10.79 9.28 24.33
CA THR A 101 11.12 8.90 25.72
C THR A 101 10.86 7.41 26.00
N PRO A 102 11.46 6.50 25.21
CA PRO A 102 11.05 5.11 25.12
C PRO A 102 11.19 4.35 26.45
N GLN A 103 10.18 3.54 26.75
CA GLN A 103 10.29 2.46 27.74
C GLN A 103 10.78 1.18 27.05
N LYS A 104 11.56 0.35 27.77
CA LYS A 104 12.32 -0.77 27.20
C LYS A 104 11.48 -1.71 26.30
N ASN A 105 10.26 -2.06 26.69
CA ASN A 105 9.42 -3.02 25.95
C ASN A 105 8.56 -2.38 24.86
N ALA A 106 8.37 -1.05 24.90
CA ALA A 106 7.46 -0.38 23.96
C ALA A 106 7.96 -0.50 22.52
N LEU A 107 9.28 -0.45 22.31
CA LEU A 107 9.85 -0.56 20.98
C LEU A 107 9.63 -1.95 20.35
N LEU A 108 9.87 -3.02 21.10
CA LEU A 108 9.67 -4.39 20.60
C LEU A 108 8.21 -4.62 20.22
N ASN A 109 7.27 -4.15 21.05
CA ASN A 109 5.84 -4.29 20.78
C ASN A 109 5.43 -3.58 19.48
N ILE A 110 6.02 -2.44 19.14
CA ILE A 110 5.76 -1.79 17.83
C ILE A 110 6.09 -2.74 16.68
N PHE A 111 7.25 -3.40 16.70
CA PHE A 111 7.62 -4.34 15.63
C PHE A 111 6.70 -5.57 15.59
N ILE A 112 6.30 -6.09 16.76
CA ILE A 112 5.35 -7.20 16.85
C ILE A 112 4.02 -6.80 16.23
N ASP A 113 3.40 -5.74 16.75
CA ASP A 113 2.07 -5.27 16.32
C ASP A 113 2.05 -4.95 14.82
N GLN A 114 3.11 -4.31 14.32
CA GLN A 114 3.20 -3.93 12.91
C GLN A 114 3.43 -5.14 11.99
N LEU A 115 4.22 -6.13 12.42
CA LEU A 115 4.42 -7.34 11.61
C LEU A 115 3.17 -8.23 11.60
N GLU A 116 2.48 -8.35 12.73
CA GLU A 116 1.19 -9.03 12.82
C GLU A 116 0.14 -8.33 11.94
N ASN A 117 0.09 -7.00 11.98
CA ASN A 117 -0.80 -6.21 11.12
C ASN A 117 -0.47 -6.40 9.63
N LEU A 118 0.80 -6.31 9.25
CA LEU A 118 1.25 -6.56 7.87
C LEU A 118 0.82 -7.96 7.40
N THR A 119 1.03 -8.96 8.25
CA THR A 119 0.68 -10.36 7.96
C THR A 119 -0.82 -10.56 7.83
N SER A 120 -1.60 -9.88 8.67
CA SER A 120 -3.07 -9.88 8.61
C SER A 120 -3.59 -9.23 7.32
N ILE A 121 -3.03 -8.07 6.94
CA ILE A 121 -3.39 -7.39 5.68
C ILE A 121 -3.04 -8.28 4.48
N MET A 122 -1.84 -8.87 4.48
CA MET A 122 -1.29 -9.66 3.38
C MET A 122 -1.65 -11.15 3.45
N HIS A 123 -2.64 -11.54 4.26
CA HIS A 123 -2.96 -12.94 4.56
C HIS A 123 -3.25 -13.80 3.32
N ARG A 124 -3.67 -13.19 2.21
CA ARG A 124 -3.96 -13.91 0.94
C ARG A 124 -2.71 -14.41 0.22
N TYR A 125 -1.53 -13.90 0.58
CA TYR A 125 -0.25 -14.35 0.03
C TYR A 125 0.39 -15.46 0.87
N LEU A 126 -0.24 -15.87 1.96
CA LEU A 126 0.20 -16.97 2.81
C LEU A 126 -0.18 -18.32 2.17
N GLU A 127 0.68 -19.32 2.32
CA GLU A 127 0.28 -20.70 2.05
C GLU A 127 -0.70 -21.17 3.15
N HIS A 128 -1.63 -22.08 2.81
CA HIS A 128 -2.67 -22.50 3.75
C HIS A 128 -2.12 -23.36 4.90
N ASN A 129 -2.59 -23.10 6.12
CA ASN A 129 -2.33 -23.88 7.36
C ASN A 129 -0.89 -23.86 7.88
N GLU A 130 -0.25 -22.69 7.91
CA GLU A 130 1.09 -22.57 8.48
C GLU A 130 1.11 -22.21 9.98
N SER A 131 2.06 -22.81 10.70
CA SER A 131 2.32 -22.52 12.10
C SER A 131 3.01 -21.16 12.33
N ASN A 132 3.62 -20.57 11.30
CA ASN A 132 4.23 -19.25 11.37
C ASN A 132 3.86 -18.38 10.13
N PRO A 133 2.73 -17.67 10.20
CA PRO A 133 2.23 -16.83 9.10
C PRO A 133 3.23 -15.78 8.60
N SER A 134 3.98 -15.12 9.48
CA SER A 134 4.92 -14.06 9.08
C SER A 134 6.09 -14.63 8.27
N LEU A 135 6.59 -15.81 8.64
CA LEU A 135 7.65 -16.49 7.90
C LEU A 135 7.16 -16.91 6.51
N SER A 136 5.97 -17.50 6.42
CA SER A 136 5.32 -17.86 5.14
C SER A 136 5.15 -16.64 4.23
N LEU A 137 4.73 -15.51 4.79
CA LEU A 137 4.67 -14.25 4.04
C LEU A 137 6.05 -13.89 3.48
N GLY A 138 7.09 -13.95 4.29
CA GLY A 138 8.45 -13.65 3.85
C GLY A 138 8.93 -14.56 2.72
N GLU A 139 8.60 -15.85 2.76
CA GLU A 139 8.91 -16.80 1.70
C GLU A 139 8.15 -16.47 0.40
N SER A 140 6.84 -16.24 0.48
CA SER A 140 6.00 -15.82 -0.64
C SER A 140 6.49 -14.52 -1.29
N MET A 141 6.79 -13.49 -0.49
CA MET A 141 7.27 -12.19 -0.98
C MET A 141 8.61 -12.29 -1.73
N ARG A 142 9.48 -13.23 -1.32
CA ARG A 142 10.78 -13.47 -1.99
C ARG A 142 10.60 -14.02 -3.41
N THR A 143 9.56 -14.80 -3.69
CA THR A 143 9.31 -15.40 -5.01
C THR A 143 8.59 -14.48 -6.00
N TRP A 144 8.05 -13.34 -5.55
CA TRP A 144 7.29 -12.41 -6.40
C TRP A 144 8.06 -11.92 -7.65
N LYS A 145 9.39 -11.84 -7.61
CA LYS A 145 10.21 -11.46 -8.77
C LYS A 145 10.15 -12.48 -9.91
N SER A 146 10.00 -13.77 -9.58
CA SER A 146 9.97 -14.86 -10.56
C SER A 146 8.57 -15.24 -10.99
N GLU A 147 7.62 -15.27 -10.05
CA GLU A 147 6.32 -15.90 -10.28
C GLU A 147 5.20 -14.90 -10.59
N LYS A 148 5.34 -13.63 -10.13
CA LYS A 148 4.29 -12.59 -10.09
C LYS A 148 2.97 -13.14 -9.51
N PRO A 149 2.54 -12.71 -8.31
CA PRO A 149 1.38 -13.30 -7.68
C PRO A 149 0.15 -13.26 -8.59
N ALA A 150 -0.48 -14.42 -8.77
CA ALA A 150 -1.62 -14.61 -9.67
C ALA A 150 -2.97 -14.29 -8.99
N LEU A 151 -2.97 -13.52 -7.91
CA LEU A 151 -4.17 -13.21 -7.14
C LEU A 151 -5.05 -12.23 -7.92
N GLU A 152 -6.14 -12.76 -8.48
CA GLU A 152 -7.15 -12.01 -9.20
C GLU A 152 -8.52 -12.36 -8.62
N ASP A 153 -9.26 -11.36 -8.15
CA ASP A 153 -10.66 -11.51 -7.76
C ASP A 153 -11.55 -10.98 -8.87
N THR A 154 -12.52 -11.79 -9.29
CA THR A 154 -13.61 -11.38 -10.17
C THR A 154 -14.91 -11.35 -9.36
N PHE A 155 -15.62 -10.23 -9.41
CA PHE A 155 -16.90 -10.02 -8.74
C PHE A 155 -18.00 -9.73 -9.76
N HIS A 156 -19.18 -10.32 -9.53
CA HIS A 156 -20.42 -9.90 -10.19
C HIS A 156 -21.07 -8.80 -9.35
N VAL A 157 -21.30 -7.65 -9.97
CA VAL A 157 -21.59 -6.39 -9.30
C VAL A 157 -22.72 -5.64 -10.01
N GLU A 158 -23.08 -4.49 -9.48
CA GLU A 158 -23.82 -3.43 -10.15
C GLU A 158 -22.88 -2.24 -10.30
N ILE A 159 -22.76 -1.71 -11.52
CA ILE A 159 -21.87 -0.60 -11.87
C ILE A 159 -22.75 0.57 -12.31
N ASP A 160 -22.92 1.51 -11.39
CA ASP A 160 -23.49 2.81 -11.68
C ASP A 160 -22.40 3.71 -12.26
N ARG A 161 -22.64 4.28 -13.45
CA ARG A 161 -21.71 5.22 -14.08
C ARG A 161 -22.18 6.66 -13.94
N GLY A 162 -21.23 7.56 -13.66
CA GLY A 162 -21.40 8.99 -13.78
C GLY A 162 -21.24 9.46 -15.23
N ASP A 163 -20.83 10.73 -15.38
CA ASP A 163 -20.49 11.26 -16.70
C ASP A 163 -19.19 10.62 -17.21
N LEU A 164 -19.26 10.01 -18.40
CA LEU A 164 -18.13 9.38 -19.06
C LEU A 164 -17.49 10.26 -20.14
N SER A 165 -17.95 11.51 -20.31
CA SER A 165 -17.41 12.46 -21.29
C SER A 165 -15.90 12.70 -21.13
N ILE A 166 -15.36 12.46 -19.93
CA ILE A 166 -13.91 12.48 -19.64
C ILE A 166 -13.11 11.45 -20.44
N TYR A 167 -13.77 10.43 -21.00
CA TYR A 167 -13.17 9.41 -21.88
C TYR A 167 -13.47 9.64 -23.36
N ASP A 168 -14.25 10.68 -23.71
CA ASP A 168 -14.58 10.97 -25.10
C ASP A 168 -13.36 11.46 -25.88
N GLU A 169 -13.23 10.99 -27.11
CA GLU A 169 -12.29 11.53 -28.09
C GLU A 169 -13.08 12.05 -29.28
N ASN A 170 -13.00 13.36 -29.54
CA ASN A 170 -13.75 14.04 -30.60
C ASN A 170 -15.28 13.80 -30.52
N GLY A 171 -15.83 13.77 -29.30
CA GLY A 171 -17.26 13.59 -29.04
C GLY A 171 -17.75 12.15 -29.25
N LYS A 172 -16.84 11.17 -29.23
CA LYS A 172 -17.17 9.74 -29.31
C LYS A 172 -16.39 8.95 -28.27
N MET A 173 -17.05 8.00 -27.64
CA MET A 173 -16.42 6.96 -26.83
C MET A 173 -15.73 5.94 -27.74
N VAL A 174 -14.43 6.10 -27.95
CA VAL A 174 -13.61 5.16 -28.73
C VAL A 174 -12.39 4.71 -27.91
N PRO A 175 -11.97 3.43 -28.00
CA PRO A 175 -10.81 2.97 -27.26
C PRO A 175 -9.55 3.69 -27.73
N ASN A 176 -8.79 4.24 -26.79
CA ASN A 176 -7.55 4.95 -27.07
C ASN A 176 -6.54 4.74 -25.92
N ARG A 177 -5.48 5.55 -25.92
CA ARG A 177 -4.44 5.55 -24.88
C ARG A 177 -4.68 6.61 -23.80
N THR A 178 -5.80 7.31 -23.84
CA THR A 178 -6.13 8.33 -22.84
C THR A 178 -6.48 7.64 -21.54
N THR A 179 -5.65 7.88 -20.52
CA THR A 179 -5.89 7.46 -19.15
C THR A 179 -6.45 8.61 -18.34
N VAL A 180 -7.48 8.34 -17.56
CA VAL A 180 -8.02 9.28 -16.57
C VAL A 180 -7.50 8.86 -15.19
N PRO A 181 -6.82 9.74 -14.45
CA PRO A 181 -6.42 9.48 -13.08
C PRO A 181 -7.66 9.49 -12.18
N LEU A 182 -7.86 8.42 -11.42
CA LEU A 182 -8.97 8.27 -10.48
C LEU A 182 -8.45 7.88 -9.11
N THR A 183 -9.20 8.28 -8.09
CA THR A 183 -9.07 7.77 -6.74
C THR A 183 -10.07 6.64 -6.54
N VAL A 184 -9.60 5.50 -6.03
CA VAL A 184 -10.43 4.33 -5.75
C VAL A 184 -10.60 4.19 -4.24
N THR A 185 -11.85 4.17 -3.76
CA THR A 185 -12.15 4.12 -2.32
C THR A 185 -13.12 3.00 -1.98
N SER A 186 -12.90 2.34 -0.84
CA SER A 186 -13.88 1.46 -0.20
C SER A 186 -13.74 1.57 1.32
N GLY A 187 -14.81 1.99 2.00
CA GLY A 187 -14.72 2.30 3.43
C GLY A 187 -13.68 3.40 3.69
N GLU A 188 -12.69 3.10 4.52
CA GLU A 188 -11.55 3.98 4.83
C GLU A 188 -10.30 3.66 3.98
N ALA A 189 -10.33 2.61 3.17
CA ALA A 189 -9.23 2.24 2.29
C ALA A 189 -9.31 3.01 0.97
N GLU A 190 -8.16 3.51 0.51
CA GLU A 190 -8.04 4.37 -0.65
C GLU A 190 -6.76 4.10 -1.44
N ILE A 191 -6.87 4.20 -2.77
CA ILE A 191 -5.72 4.20 -3.69
C ILE A 191 -5.89 5.36 -4.65
N GLU A 192 -4.97 6.32 -4.57
CA GLU A 192 -4.91 7.46 -5.48
C GLU A 192 -4.16 7.12 -6.78
N GLY A 193 -4.41 7.91 -7.83
CA GLY A 193 -3.61 7.86 -9.06
C GLY A 193 -3.88 6.63 -9.96
N VAL A 194 -5.00 5.94 -9.79
CA VAL A 194 -5.37 4.81 -10.65
C VAL A 194 -5.70 5.31 -12.05
N LEU A 195 -4.86 4.94 -13.01
CA LEU A 195 -4.96 5.37 -14.41
C LEU A 195 -5.90 4.46 -15.20
N LEU A 196 -7.19 4.76 -15.18
CA LEU A 196 -8.21 3.97 -15.88
C LEU A 196 -8.37 4.46 -17.32
N ARG A 197 -8.50 3.55 -18.29
CA ARG A 197 -8.76 3.90 -19.69
C ARG A 197 -9.87 3.05 -20.30
N LEU A 198 -10.55 3.61 -21.30
CA LEU A 198 -11.48 2.87 -22.14
C LEU A 198 -10.72 1.96 -23.11
N VAL A 199 -10.90 0.65 -23.00
CA VAL A 199 -10.22 -0.35 -23.87
C VAL A 199 -11.16 -1.01 -24.87
N GLN A 200 -12.47 -0.88 -24.68
CA GLN A 200 -13.49 -1.36 -25.60
C GLN A 200 -14.71 -0.44 -25.54
N SER A 201 -15.26 -0.02 -26.69
CA SER A 201 -16.41 0.89 -26.75
C SER A 201 -17.72 0.22 -27.18
N GLU A 202 -17.64 -0.75 -28.10
CA GLU A 202 -18.80 -1.49 -28.61
C GLU A 202 -18.52 -3.00 -28.73
N PRO A 203 -19.54 -3.86 -28.55
CA PRO A 203 -20.86 -3.54 -27.97
C PRO A 203 -20.81 -3.32 -26.45
N HIS A 204 -19.61 -3.35 -25.84
CA HIS A 204 -19.39 -3.41 -24.39
C HIS A 204 -18.37 -2.36 -24.00
N LEU A 205 -18.74 -1.48 -23.06
CA LEU A 205 -17.81 -0.56 -22.46
C LEU A 205 -16.96 -1.33 -21.46
N VAL A 206 -15.67 -1.43 -21.74
CA VAL A 206 -14.70 -2.04 -20.82
C VAL A 206 -13.64 -1.00 -20.48
N PHE A 207 -13.47 -0.78 -19.18
CA PHE A 207 -12.41 0.07 -18.65
C PHE A 207 -11.35 -0.79 -17.97
N TYR A 208 -10.09 -0.43 -18.16
CA TYR A 208 -8.96 -1.18 -17.65
C TYR A 208 -7.85 -0.23 -17.23
N THR A 209 -7.22 -0.50 -16.09
CA THR A 209 -6.07 0.30 -15.63
C THR A 209 -4.91 0.11 -16.60
N GLU A 210 -4.25 1.19 -17.03
CA GLU A 210 -3.06 1.06 -17.86
C GLU A 210 -1.89 0.48 -17.05
N HIS A 211 -1.56 -0.76 -17.39
CA HIS A 211 -0.59 -1.64 -16.72
C HIS A 211 0.87 -1.19 -16.85
N ARG A 212 1.20 -0.15 -17.65
CA ARG A 212 2.62 0.14 -17.93
C ARG A 212 3.40 0.57 -16.69
N ASN A 213 2.75 1.17 -15.69
CA ASN A 213 3.43 1.78 -14.54
C ASN A 213 2.77 1.52 -13.17
N LEU A 214 1.59 0.89 -13.10
CA LEU A 214 0.86 0.72 -11.83
C LEU A 214 0.70 -0.76 -11.47
N PRO A 215 1.00 -1.16 -10.22
CA PRO A 215 0.88 -2.54 -9.79
C PRO A 215 -0.56 -2.95 -9.49
N SER A 216 -1.47 -2.00 -9.23
CA SER A 216 -2.90 -2.29 -9.02
C SER A 216 -3.67 -2.25 -10.33
N VAL A 217 -4.36 -3.34 -10.66
CA VAL A 217 -5.12 -3.52 -11.89
C VAL A 217 -6.61 -3.63 -11.58
N PHE A 218 -7.38 -2.73 -12.18
CA PHE A 218 -8.84 -2.75 -12.15
C PHE A 218 -9.39 -2.94 -13.56
N ARG A 219 -10.38 -3.82 -13.70
CA ARG A 219 -11.16 -3.97 -14.92
C ARG A 219 -12.64 -3.84 -14.60
N LEU A 220 -13.31 -2.88 -15.24
CA LEU A 220 -14.75 -2.69 -15.16
C LEU A 220 -15.36 -3.11 -16.49
N ASP A 221 -16.23 -4.12 -16.47
CA ASP A 221 -17.06 -4.49 -17.61
C ASP A 221 -18.50 -4.06 -17.34
N LEU A 222 -18.95 -3.02 -18.06
CA LEU A 222 -20.25 -2.40 -17.79
C LEU A 222 -21.42 -3.24 -18.32
N LYS A 223 -21.20 -4.11 -19.31
CA LYS A 223 -22.29 -4.97 -19.78
C LYS A 223 -22.42 -6.18 -18.86
N ASP A 224 -21.31 -6.87 -18.65
CA ASP A 224 -21.31 -8.10 -17.85
C ASP A 224 -21.40 -7.79 -16.35
N GLN A 225 -21.33 -6.49 -16.01
CA GLN A 225 -21.51 -5.98 -14.66
C GLN A 225 -20.53 -6.68 -13.73
N LYS A 226 -19.26 -6.60 -14.13
CA LYS A 226 -18.14 -7.33 -13.55
C LYS A 226 -17.03 -6.37 -13.17
N LEU A 227 -16.52 -6.54 -11.96
CA LEU A 227 -15.29 -5.92 -11.48
C LEU A 227 -14.22 -7.00 -11.34
N THR A 228 -13.08 -6.80 -11.98
CA THR A 228 -11.88 -7.62 -11.74
C THR A 228 -10.84 -6.76 -11.04
N MET A 229 -10.30 -7.26 -9.93
CA MET A 229 -9.24 -6.63 -9.15
C MET A 229 -8.05 -7.59 -9.13
N ARG A 230 -6.88 -7.12 -9.55
CA ARG A 230 -5.63 -7.87 -9.50
C ARG A 230 -4.51 -6.97 -8.99
N PHE A 231 -3.58 -7.54 -8.25
CA PHE A 231 -2.30 -6.90 -7.95
C PHE A 231 -1.18 -7.56 -8.75
N GLU A 232 -0.27 -6.75 -9.25
CA GLU A 232 0.91 -7.17 -9.96
C GLU A 232 2.15 -6.75 -9.18
N ALA A 233 2.85 -7.74 -8.65
CA ALA A 233 4.14 -7.48 -8.05
C ALA A 233 5.14 -6.96 -9.10
N ASP A 234 5.85 -5.91 -8.73
CA ASP A 234 7.00 -5.37 -9.45
C ASP A 234 8.11 -5.06 -8.43
N LYS A 235 9.15 -4.36 -8.86
CA LYS A 235 10.23 -3.88 -8.00
C LYS A 235 9.65 -3.10 -6.83
N ALA A 236 9.86 -3.63 -5.62
CA ALA A 236 9.63 -2.93 -4.37
C ALA A 236 8.29 -2.21 -4.18
N ASN A 237 7.19 -2.92 -4.37
CA ASN A 237 5.84 -2.35 -4.30
C ASN A 237 4.99 -2.89 -3.13
N ILE A 238 5.63 -3.15 -1.98
CA ILE A 238 4.92 -3.67 -0.80
C ILE A 238 3.88 -2.68 -0.27
N ILE A 239 4.15 -1.37 -0.31
CA ILE A 239 3.22 -0.34 0.14
C ILE A 239 1.94 -0.42 -0.69
N GLU A 240 2.09 -0.46 -2.02
CA GLU A 240 0.99 -0.59 -2.96
C GLU A 240 0.24 -1.91 -2.77
N ALA A 241 0.96 -3.00 -2.49
CA ALA A 241 0.34 -4.30 -2.21
C ALA A 241 -0.54 -4.24 -0.96
N THR A 242 -0.04 -3.62 0.13
CA THR A 242 -0.81 -3.47 1.36
C THR A 242 -2.04 -2.59 1.17
N SER A 243 -1.91 -1.45 0.46
CA SER A 243 -3.05 -0.59 0.13
C SER A 243 -4.09 -1.32 -0.73
N PHE A 244 -3.64 -2.14 -1.69
CA PHE A 244 -4.51 -2.97 -2.51
C PHE A 244 -5.28 -4.01 -1.69
N GLU A 245 -4.61 -4.77 -0.82
CA GLU A 245 -5.30 -5.78 0.00
C GLU A 245 -6.23 -5.15 1.04
N SER A 246 -5.87 -4.00 1.61
CA SER A 246 -6.78 -3.22 2.46
C SER A 246 -8.03 -2.80 1.68
N LEU A 247 -7.88 -2.34 0.44
CA LEU A 247 -9.00 -1.96 -0.43
C LEU A 247 -9.89 -3.17 -0.79
N VAL A 248 -9.29 -4.31 -1.16
CA VAL A 248 -10.03 -5.55 -1.46
C VAL A 248 -10.81 -6.03 -0.24
N SER A 249 -10.18 -6.03 0.93
CA SER A 249 -10.80 -6.45 2.19
C SER A 249 -11.95 -5.52 2.58
N ALA A 250 -11.76 -4.21 2.44
CA ALA A 250 -12.80 -3.22 2.66
C ALA A 250 -13.96 -3.39 1.68
N PHE A 251 -13.69 -3.66 0.40
CA PHE A 251 -14.73 -3.91 -0.59
C PHE A 251 -15.55 -5.17 -0.27
N LYS A 252 -14.87 -6.28 0.09
CA LYS A 252 -15.54 -7.53 0.52
C LYS A 252 -16.43 -7.31 1.76
N SER A 253 -16.07 -6.40 2.66
CA SER A 253 -16.86 -6.06 3.84
C SER A 253 -18.01 -5.09 3.56
N LYS A 254 -17.72 -4.00 2.86
CA LYS A 254 -18.66 -2.89 2.61
C LYS A 254 -19.59 -3.14 1.44
N ASN A 255 -19.23 -4.04 0.53
CA ASN A 255 -19.94 -4.34 -0.70
C ASN A 255 -20.06 -3.14 -1.65
N GLU A 256 -19.19 -2.13 -1.53
CA GLU A 256 -19.17 -0.94 -2.37
C GLU A 256 -17.73 -0.44 -2.57
N ILE A 257 -17.40 -0.08 -3.81
CA ILE A 257 -16.12 0.55 -4.20
C ILE A 257 -16.41 1.66 -5.21
N ARG A 258 -15.81 2.83 -5.00
CA ARG A 258 -16.04 4.04 -5.79
C ARG A 258 -14.76 4.46 -6.48
N PHE A 259 -14.91 4.84 -7.74
CA PHE A 259 -13.87 5.48 -8.56
C PHE A 259 -14.27 6.93 -8.77
N SER A 260 -13.45 7.86 -8.30
CA SER A 260 -13.75 9.28 -8.26
C SER A 260 -12.67 10.10 -8.95
N ASP A 261 -13.05 11.22 -9.57
CA ASP A 261 -12.07 12.21 -10.02
C ASP A 261 -11.37 12.84 -8.79
N PRO A 262 -10.04 12.88 -8.75
CA PRO A 262 -9.29 13.31 -7.56
C PRO A 262 -9.45 14.81 -7.25
N ASN A 263 -9.77 15.64 -8.24
CA ASN A 263 -9.85 17.09 -8.05
C ASN A 263 -11.24 17.54 -7.60
N SER A 264 -12.27 16.96 -8.17
CA SER A 264 -13.67 17.31 -7.94
C SER A 264 -14.36 16.41 -6.91
N GLY A 265 -13.81 15.22 -6.65
CA GLY A 265 -14.46 14.18 -5.84
C GLY A 265 -15.68 13.56 -6.52
N GLN A 266 -15.97 13.93 -7.77
CA GLN A 266 -17.11 13.41 -8.50
C GLN A 266 -16.93 11.91 -8.78
N THR A 267 -17.92 11.11 -8.41
CA THR A 267 -17.91 9.67 -8.71
C THR A 267 -18.10 9.43 -10.20
N VAL A 268 -17.14 8.73 -10.79
CA VAL A 268 -17.15 8.27 -12.20
C VAL A 268 -17.75 6.88 -12.30
N PHE A 269 -17.38 5.98 -11.38
CA PHE A 269 -17.99 4.65 -11.25
C PHE A 269 -18.29 4.37 -9.79
N ASN A 270 -19.51 3.92 -9.50
CA ASN A 270 -19.85 3.32 -8.22
C ASN A 270 -20.20 1.85 -8.43
N VAL A 271 -19.51 0.97 -7.73
CA VAL A 271 -19.58 -0.47 -7.94
C VAL A 271 -20.04 -1.15 -6.66
N ARG A 272 -21.12 -1.91 -6.73
CA ARG A 272 -21.74 -2.58 -5.56
C ARG A 272 -21.90 -4.07 -5.79
N VAL A 273 -21.72 -4.89 -4.75
CA VAL A 273 -22.03 -6.33 -4.86
C VAL A 273 -23.54 -6.49 -4.99
N ARG A 274 -24.00 -7.28 -5.97
CA ARG A 274 -25.42 -7.61 -6.12
C ARG A 274 -25.88 -8.39 -4.89
N ARG A 275 -26.76 -7.80 -4.08
CA ARG A 275 -27.50 -8.56 -3.08
C ARG A 275 -28.61 -9.29 -3.83
N ASN A 276 -28.52 -10.61 -3.91
CA ASN A 276 -29.64 -11.42 -4.37
C ASN A 276 -30.81 -11.15 -3.41
N GLY A 277 -31.87 -10.51 -3.91
CA GLY A 277 -33.17 -10.44 -3.24
C GLY A 277 -33.90 -11.76 -3.29
#